data_AF-A0A7X9C7M7-F1
#
_entry.id   AF-A0A7X9C7M7-F1
#
_cell.length_a   1.000
_cell.length_b   1.000
_cell.length_c   1.000
_cell.angle_alpha   90.00
_cell.angle_beta   90.00
_cell.angle_gamma   90.00
#
_symmetry.space_group_name_H-M   'P 1'
#
loop_
_entity.id
_entity.type
_entity.pdbx_description
1 polymer ?
#
loop_
_entity_poly.entity_id
_entity_poly.type
_entity_poly.pdbx_seq_one_letter_code
_entity_poly.pdbx_strand_id
1 'polypeptide(L)'
;MASTISVEFCGEWFRVEDGEELTIGREADLTIDEDNPFLHRRFLTIVQVESMWWLVNIGSRLSATITDGTGSMQAWLAPGARIPLVFDVTKVVFTAGPTTYDLSVHADSPEFARIAGPDDPAGETTVGSVQLTPSQKLLILALAEPMLVREGSGMSSVPTSAQASARLGWPLTKFNRKLDNVCDKLDRLGVRGLRGGPGKLASNRRARLVEHAVFSRLVTREDLPLLDEEHDADED
;
A
#
# COMPACT_ATOMS: atom_id res chain seq x y z
N MET A 1 -18.64 -22.69 -11.68
CA MET A 1 -18.27 -22.81 -10.26
C MET A 1 -18.61 -21.47 -9.64
N ALA A 2 -19.39 -21.42 -8.57
CA ALA A 2 -19.62 -20.16 -7.87
C ALA A 2 -18.27 -19.69 -7.33
N SER A 3 -17.77 -18.57 -7.85
CA SER A 3 -16.55 -17.96 -7.33
C SER A 3 -16.91 -17.32 -6.01
N THR A 4 -16.27 -17.71 -4.92
CA THR A 4 -16.41 -17.06 -3.62
C THR A 4 -15.20 -16.17 -3.35
N ILE A 5 -15.42 -15.07 -2.64
CA ILE A 5 -14.35 -14.17 -2.20
C ILE A 5 -14.34 -14.11 -0.68
N SER A 6 -13.13 -14.07 -0.12
CA SER A 6 -12.92 -13.81 1.30
C SER A 6 -12.05 -12.56 1.48
N VAL A 7 -12.39 -11.71 2.43
CA VAL A 7 -11.61 -10.53 2.80
C VAL A 7 -11.00 -10.75 4.18
N GLU A 8 -9.69 -10.57 4.30
CA GLU A 8 -8.97 -10.57 5.55
C GLU A 8 -8.67 -9.11 5.96
N PHE A 9 -9.02 -8.77 7.20
CA PHE A 9 -8.71 -7.49 7.83
C PHE A 9 -8.41 -7.70 9.32
N CYS A 10 -7.21 -7.29 9.78
CA CYS A 10 -6.79 -7.45 11.17
C CYS A 10 -6.89 -8.90 11.71
N GLY A 11 -6.68 -9.91 10.85
CA GLY A 11 -6.82 -11.33 11.19
C GLY A 11 -8.25 -11.87 11.18
N GLU A 12 -9.26 -11.02 10.99
CA GLU A 12 -10.66 -11.43 10.81
C GLU A 12 -10.96 -11.70 9.33
N TRP A 13 -11.81 -12.69 9.08
CA TRP A 13 -12.16 -13.16 7.73
C TRP A 13 -13.65 -12.97 7.43
N PHE A 14 -13.95 -12.30 6.33
CA PHE A 14 -15.30 -12.01 5.86
C PHE A 14 -15.52 -12.68 4.52
N ARG A 15 -16.41 -13.66 4.47
CA ARG A 15 -16.73 -14.41 3.26
C ARG A 15 -17.92 -13.76 2.55
N VAL A 16 -17.84 -13.68 1.23
CA VAL A 16 -18.87 -13.12 0.34
C VAL A 16 -19.30 -14.21 -0.64
N GLU A 17 -20.56 -14.59 -0.57
CA GLU A 17 -21.16 -15.61 -1.43
C GLU A 17 -21.71 -15.00 -2.73
N ASP A 18 -22.00 -15.86 -3.71
CA ASP A 18 -22.63 -15.45 -4.97
C ASP A 18 -23.97 -14.74 -4.73
N GLY A 19 -24.16 -13.60 -5.40
CA GLY A 19 -25.32 -12.73 -5.23
C GLY A 19 -25.27 -11.78 -4.03
N GLU A 20 -24.24 -11.86 -3.18
CA GLU A 20 -24.02 -10.93 -2.08
C GLU A 20 -23.12 -9.75 -2.49
N GLU A 21 -23.22 -8.66 -1.73
CA GLU A 21 -22.24 -7.57 -1.74
C GLU A 21 -21.62 -7.41 -0.36
N LEU A 22 -20.34 -7.05 -0.31
CA LEU A 22 -19.66 -6.68 0.93
C LEU A 22 -19.21 -5.24 0.84
N THR A 23 -19.75 -4.39 1.71
CA THR A 23 -19.37 -2.98 1.78
C THR A 23 -18.31 -2.78 2.84
N ILE A 24 -17.31 -1.96 2.51
CA ILE A 24 -16.14 -1.71 3.35
C ILE A 24 -16.05 -0.21 3.63
N GLY A 25 -15.87 0.18 4.89
CA GLY A 25 -15.76 1.57 5.30
C GLY A 25 -15.82 1.77 6.80
N ARG A 26 -16.12 2.99 7.23
CA ARG A 26 -16.26 3.37 8.65
C ARG A 26 -17.61 2.95 9.27
N GLU A 27 -18.65 2.85 8.43
CA GLU A 27 -20.02 2.48 8.81
C GLU A 27 -20.56 1.58 7.69
N ALA A 28 -20.04 0.36 7.60
CA ALA A 28 -20.29 -0.60 6.53
C ALA A 28 -20.32 -2.04 7.07
N ASP A 29 -20.55 -3.03 6.21
CA ASP A 29 -20.59 -4.45 6.63
C ASP A 29 -19.24 -4.90 7.21
N LEU A 30 -18.15 -4.52 6.54
CA LEU A 30 -16.79 -4.59 7.07
C LEU A 30 -16.37 -3.20 7.54
N THR A 31 -16.42 -3.02 8.85
CA THR A 31 -16.00 -1.80 9.54
C THR A 31 -14.49 -1.78 9.72
N ILE A 32 -13.82 -0.80 9.12
CA ILE A 32 -12.36 -0.64 9.18
C ILE A 32 -11.92 0.10 10.44
N ASP A 33 -12.58 1.23 10.74
CA ASP A 33 -12.27 2.12 11.87
C ASP A 33 -13.43 3.12 12.04
N GLU A 34 -14.26 2.93 13.09
CA GLU A 34 -15.46 3.74 13.37
C GLU A 34 -15.14 5.20 13.75
N ASP A 35 -13.95 5.42 14.31
CA ASP A 35 -13.53 6.67 14.94
C ASP A 35 -12.83 7.63 13.97
N ASN A 36 -12.30 7.14 12.85
CA ASN A 36 -11.56 7.98 11.90
C ASN A 36 -12.51 8.80 10.98
N PRO A 37 -12.70 10.12 11.19
CA PRO A 37 -13.62 10.93 10.40
C PRO A 37 -13.16 11.15 8.95
N PHE A 38 -11.89 10.86 8.64
CA PHE A 38 -11.36 10.94 7.28
C PHE A 38 -11.74 9.73 6.43
N LEU A 39 -12.14 8.62 7.06
CA LEU A 39 -12.63 7.43 6.38
C LEU A 39 -14.10 7.60 5.99
N HIS A 40 -14.44 7.24 4.75
CA HIS A 40 -15.83 7.28 4.32
C HIS A 40 -16.65 6.20 5.02
N ARG A 41 -17.92 6.52 5.31
CA ARG A 41 -18.91 5.55 5.82
C ARG A 41 -18.97 4.30 4.96
N ARG A 42 -19.13 4.49 3.64
CA ARG A 42 -18.99 3.47 2.60
C ARG A 42 -17.88 3.90 1.66
N PHE A 43 -16.82 3.10 1.53
CA PHE A 43 -15.65 3.44 0.74
C PHE A 43 -15.49 2.48 -0.45
N LEU A 44 -15.40 1.18 -0.18
CA LEU A 44 -15.29 0.16 -1.21
C LEU A 44 -16.52 -0.75 -1.14
N THR A 45 -16.85 -1.38 -2.26
CA THR A 45 -17.76 -2.53 -2.28
C THR A 45 -17.13 -3.63 -3.13
N ILE A 46 -17.30 -4.86 -2.66
CA ILE A 46 -17.02 -6.06 -3.43
C ILE A 46 -18.36 -6.61 -3.87
N VAL A 47 -18.52 -6.74 -5.19
CA VAL A 47 -19.79 -7.19 -5.79
C VAL A 47 -19.50 -8.06 -7.00
N GLN A 48 -20.34 -9.06 -7.20
CA GLN A 48 -20.31 -9.87 -8.40
C GLN A 48 -21.20 -9.23 -9.47
N VAL A 49 -20.64 -9.04 -10.66
CA VAL A 49 -21.39 -8.60 -11.84
C VAL A 49 -21.19 -9.65 -12.91
N GLU A 50 -22.30 -10.26 -13.33
CA GLU A 50 -22.30 -11.46 -14.17
C GLU A 50 -21.56 -12.61 -13.47
N SER A 51 -20.43 -13.06 -14.01
CA SER A 51 -19.63 -14.14 -13.43
C SER A 51 -18.39 -13.64 -12.68
N MET A 52 -18.09 -12.33 -12.75
CA MET A 52 -16.82 -11.78 -12.29
C MET A 52 -16.99 -10.90 -11.05
N TRP A 53 -16.06 -11.03 -10.12
CA TRP A 53 -15.98 -10.18 -8.93
C TRP A 53 -15.28 -8.87 -9.22
N TRP A 54 -15.84 -7.79 -8.68
CA TRP A 54 -15.33 -6.44 -8.83
C TRP A 54 -15.10 -5.80 -7.47
N LEU A 55 -13.95 -5.15 -7.32
CA LEU A 55 -13.74 -4.16 -6.29
C LEU A 55 -14.05 -2.79 -6.85
N VAL A 56 -15.03 -2.12 -6.26
CA VAL A 56 -15.54 -0.82 -6.72
C VAL A 56 -15.29 0.23 -5.64
N ASN A 57 -14.71 1.36 -6.02
CA ASN A 57 -14.62 2.51 -5.13
C ASN A 57 -15.89 3.36 -5.24
N ILE A 58 -16.77 3.21 -4.25
CA ILE A 58 -18.02 3.96 -4.12
C ILE A 58 -17.85 5.23 -3.27
N GLY A 59 -16.64 5.50 -2.79
CA GLY A 59 -16.28 6.72 -2.10
C GLY A 59 -16.22 7.94 -3.02
N SER A 60 -16.23 9.13 -2.43
CA SER A 60 -16.21 10.40 -3.18
C SER A 60 -14.83 11.04 -3.34
N ARG A 61 -13.89 10.76 -2.43
CA ARG A 61 -12.57 11.42 -2.37
C ARG A 61 -11.37 10.48 -2.24
N LEU A 62 -11.45 9.50 -1.35
CA LEU A 62 -10.40 8.51 -1.15
C LEU A 62 -10.18 7.65 -2.41
N SER A 63 -8.93 7.30 -2.65
CA SER A 63 -8.53 6.30 -3.66
C SER A 63 -7.84 5.15 -2.94
N ALA A 64 -7.84 3.98 -3.56
CA ALA A 64 -7.06 2.84 -3.08
C ALA A 64 -5.95 2.48 -4.07
N THR A 65 -4.83 2.01 -3.56
CA THR A 65 -3.83 1.26 -4.35
C THR A 65 -4.16 -0.21 -4.25
N ILE A 66 -4.18 -0.87 -5.40
CA ILE A 66 -4.44 -2.29 -5.56
C ILE A 66 -3.16 -2.94 -6.04
N THR A 67 -2.77 -4.06 -5.44
CA THR A 67 -1.63 -4.85 -5.91
C THR A 67 -1.93 -6.33 -5.82
N ASP A 68 -1.28 -7.13 -6.66
CA ASP A 68 -1.33 -8.58 -6.53
C ASP A 68 -0.44 -9.06 -5.37
N GLY A 69 -0.55 -10.34 -4.98
CA GLY A 69 0.27 -10.92 -3.93
C GLY A 69 1.79 -10.80 -4.17
N THR A 70 2.23 -10.68 -5.42
CA THR A 70 3.65 -10.54 -5.77
C THR A 70 4.16 -9.12 -5.97
N GLY A 71 3.29 -8.12 -6.05
CA GLY A 71 3.71 -6.75 -6.34
C GLY A 71 4.08 -6.50 -7.81
N SER A 72 3.82 -7.47 -8.69
CA SER A 72 4.07 -7.36 -10.13
C SER A 72 3.06 -6.44 -10.82
N MET A 73 1.84 -6.39 -10.30
CA MET A 73 0.75 -5.55 -10.79
C MET A 73 0.41 -4.53 -9.72
N GLN A 74 0.38 -3.24 -10.09
CA GLN A 74 -0.09 -2.17 -9.24
C GLN A 74 -1.08 -1.29 -10.00
N ALA A 75 -2.23 -0.98 -9.39
CA ALA A 75 -3.25 -0.13 -9.96
C ALA A 75 -3.80 0.89 -8.96
N TRP A 76 -4.35 1.98 -9.48
CA TRP A 76 -5.07 3.00 -8.70
C TRP A 76 -6.56 2.92 -8.92
N LEU A 77 -7.29 2.70 -7.83
CA LEU A 77 -8.74 2.68 -7.80
C LEU A 77 -9.27 4.05 -7.35
N ALA A 78 -9.47 4.93 -8.32
CA ALA A 78 -10.06 6.25 -8.12
C ALA A 78 -11.56 6.17 -7.75
N PRO A 79 -12.15 7.22 -7.15
CA PRO A 79 -13.59 7.34 -6.95
C PRO A 79 -14.40 6.99 -8.20
N GLY A 80 -15.39 6.12 -8.08
CA GLY A 80 -16.25 5.65 -9.17
C GLY A 80 -15.61 4.62 -10.12
N ALA A 81 -14.33 4.29 -9.94
CA ALA A 81 -13.68 3.26 -10.71
C ALA A 81 -13.93 1.86 -10.11
N ARG A 82 -13.76 0.83 -10.96
CA ARG A 82 -13.81 -0.58 -10.57
C ARG A 82 -12.64 -1.35 -11.17
N ILE A 83 -12.20 -2.39 -10.47
CA ILE A 83 -11.16 -3.30 -10.93
C ILE A 83 -11.62 -4.75 -10.71
N PRO A 84 -11.33 -5.67 -11.65
CA PRO A 84 -11.73 -7.05 -11.48
C PRO A 84 -10.79 -7.76 -10.49
N LEU A 85 -11.37 -8.62 -9.63
CA LEU A 85 -10.66 -9.40 -8.62
C LEU A 85 -10.31 -10.78 -9.19
N VAL A 86 -9.23 -10.83 -9.97
CA VAL A 86 -8.85 -12.02 -10.76
C VAL A 86 -7.63 -12.77 -10.21
N PHE A 87 -6.90 -12.17 -9.27
CA PHE A 87 -5.74 -12.78 -8.62
C PHE A 87 -6.16 -13.64 -7.42
N ASP A 88 -5.29 -14.60 -7.06
CA ASP A 88 -5.43 -15.42 -5.85
C ASP A 88 -5.49 -14.56 -4.60
N VAL A 89 -4.60 -13.58 -4.51
CA VAL A 89 -4.53 -12.58 -3.45
C VAL A 89 -4.38 -11.20 -4.07
N THR A 90 -5.31 -10.32 -3.73
CA THR A 90 -5.27 -8.89 -4.05
C THR A 90 -5.14 -8.10 -2.76
N LYS A 91 -4.05 -7.33 -2.60
CA LYS A 91 -3.92 -6.40 -1.48
C LYS A 91 -4.48 -5.04 -1.86
N VAL A 92 -5.25 -4.47 -0.94
CA VAL A 92 -5.92 -3.18 -1.10
C VAL A 92 -5.45 -2.27 0.01
N VAL A 93 -4.90 -1.10 -0.37
CA VAL A 93 -4.36 -0.13 0.60
C VAL A 93 -4.91 1.24 0.32
N PHE A 94 -5.16 1.98 1.39
CA PHE A 94 -5.60 3.36 1.32
C PHE A 94 -5.20 4.12 2.58
N THR A 95 -5.05 5.43 2.44
CA THR A 95 -4.78 6.32 3.56
C THR A 95 -6.00 7.21 3.81
N ALA A 96 -6.50 7.21 5.05
CA ALA A 96 -7.53 8.13 5.51
C ALA A 96 -6.97 9.00 6.66
N GLY A 97 -6.70 10.27 6.35
CA GLY A 97 -6.12 11.20 7.32
C GLY A 97 -4.68 10.79 7.69
N PRO A 98 -4.37 10.59 8.98
CA PRO A 98 -3.04 10.19 9.43
C PRO A 98 -2.78 8.67 9.34
N THR A 99 -3.82 7.87 9.09
CA THR A 99 -3.77 6.41 9.21
C THR A 99 -3.80 5.75 7.83
N THR A 100 -2.93 4.76 7.64
CA THR A 100 -2.92 3.90 6.46
C THR A 100 -3.51 2.55 6.85
N TYR A 101 -4.42 2.07 6.00
CA TYR A 101 -5.14 0.83 6.18
C TYR A 101 -4.82 -0.08 5.00
N ASP A 102 -4.74 -1.36 5.29
CA ASP A 102 -4.64 -2.39 4.28
C ASP A 102 -5.52 -3.57 4.64
N LEU A 103 -6.03 -4.24 3.59
CA LEU A 103 -6.81 -5.48 3.66
C LEU A 103 -6.39 -6.39 2.51
N SER A 104 -6.61 -7.69 2.67
CA SER A 104 -6.33 -8.69 1.64
C SER A 104 -7.62 -9.32 1.14
N VAL A 105 -7.79 -9.39 -0.17
CA VAL A 105 -8.91 -10.07 -0.82
C VAL A 105 -8.41 -11.36 -1.45
N HIS A 106 -9.06 -12.46 -1.11
CA HIS A 106 -8.70 -13.81 -1.52
C HIS A 106 -9.82 -14.37 -2.41
N ALA A 107 -9.46 -14.78 -3.62
CA ALA A 107 -10.40 -15.44 -4.54
C ALA A 107 -10.20 -16.95 -4.49
N ASP A 108 -11.28 -17.71 -4.20
CA ASP A 108 -11.21 -19.18 -4.07
C ASP A 108 -10.93 -19.88 -5.41
N SER A 109 -11.30 -19.23 -6.52
CA SER A 109 -11.01 -19.68 -7.89
C SER A 109 -10.50 -18.51 -8.74
N PRO A 110 -9.20 -18.19 -8.69
CA PRO A 110 -8.65 -17.08 -9.47
C PRO A 110 -8.71 -17.40 -10.96
N GLU A 111 -9.36 -16.53 -11.75
CA GLU A 111 -9.44 -16.66 -13.21
C GLU A 111 -8.13 -16.25 -13.91
N PHE A 112 -7.19 -15.63 -13.19
CA PHE A 112 -5.89 -15.24 -13.73
C PHE A 112 -4.87 -16.37 -13.63
N ALA A 113 -4.63 -17.07 -14.74
CA ALA A 113 -3.42 -17.86 -14.90
C ALA A 113 -2.26 -16.92 -15.26
N ARG A 114 -1.21 -16.85 -14.44
CA ARG A 114 0.03 -16.20 -14.88
C ARG A 114 0.52 -16.89 -16.14
N ILE A 115 0.66 -16.14 -17.22
CA ILE A 115 1.55 -16.54 -18.29
C ILE A 115 2.95 -16.41 -17.69
N ALA A 116 3.58 -17.54 -17.36
CA ALA A 116 4.98 -17.56 -17.01
C ALA A 116 5.73 -16.90 -18.19
N GLY A 117 6.26 -15.70 -17.96
CA GLY A 117 7.31 -15.18 -18.82
C GLY A 117 8.47 -16.18 -18.79
N PRO A 118 9.25 -16.28 -19.88
CA PRO A 118 10.44 -17.14 -19.88
C PRO A 118 11.27 -16.83 -18.62
N ASP A 119 11.72 -17.90 -17.96
CA ASP A 119 12.50 -17.90 -16.72
C ASP A 119 13.29 -16.60 -16.53
N ASP A 120 13.02 -15.89 -15.43
CA ASP A 120 13.75 -14.69 -15.01
C ASP A 120 15.26 -15.03 -14.97
N PRO A 121 16.06 -14.59 -15.96
CA PRO A 121 17.49 -14.70 -15.84
C PRO A 121 17.85 -13.72 -14.75
N ALA A 122 18.41 -14.23 -13.65
CA ALA A 122 19.08 -13.41 -12.65
C ALA A 122 20.00 -12.41 -13.37
N GLY A 123 19.56 -11.15 -13.41
CA GLY A 123 20.31 -10.03 -13.96
C GLY A 123 20.45 -10.03 -15.49
N GLU A 124 19.68 -9.18 -16.17
CA GLU A 124 20.25 -8.14 -17.03
C GLU A 124 19.18 -7.09 -17.40
N THR A 125 19.42 -5.88 -16.89
CA THR A 125 18.86 -4.56 -17.19
C THR A 125 17.69 -4.50 -18.19
N THR A 126 16.47 -4.48 -17.65
CA THR A 126 15.30 -3.93 -18.35
C THR A 126 14.85 -2.65 -17.63
N VAL A 127 14.68 -1.58 -18.40
CA VAL A 127 14.37 -0.21 -17.98
C VAL A 127 13.11 -0.19 -17.08
N GLY A 128 13.27 0.01 -15.76
CA GLY A 128 12.09 0.18 -14.89
C GLY A 128 12.32 0.09 -13.38
N SER A 129 13.35 -0.59 -12.89
CA SER A 129 13.61 -0.68 -11.44
C SER A 129 14.09 0.68 -10.90
N VAL A 130 13.34 1.30 -9.99
CA VAL A 130 13.80 2.52 -9.31
C VAL A 130 15.01 2.17 -8.43
N GLN A 131 16.21 2.44 -8.91
CA GLN A 131 17.44 2.23 -8.14
C GLN A 131 17.52 3.26 -7.00
N LEU A 132 17.32 2.82 -5.76
CA LEU A 132 17.45 3.66 -4.57
C LEU A 132 18.90 3.65 -4.08
N THR A 133 19.42 4.81 -3.67
CA THR A 133 20.69 4.81 -2.93
C THR A 133 20.49 4.19 -1.54
N PRO A 134 21.52 3.64 -0.88
CA PRO A 134 21.37 2.99 0.44
C PRO A 134 20.64 3.89 1.44
N SER A 135 21.05 5.14 1.49
CA SER A 135 20.42 6.11 2.36
C SER A 135 18.97 6.44 1.92
N GLN A 136 18.62 6.46 0.62
CA GLN A 136 17.22 6.63 0.20
C GLN A 136 16.36 5.45 0.68
N LYS A 137 16.91 4.23 0.61
CA LYS A 137 16.28 3.01 1.12
C LYS A 137 16.05 3.09 2.63
N LEU A 138 17.06 3.47 3.42
CA LEU A 138 16.95 3.67 4.88
C LEU A 138 15.87 4.68 5.28
N LEU A 139 15.78 5.80 4.56
CA LEU A 139 14.74 6.79 4.81
C LEU A 139 13.33 6.23 4.61
N ILE A 140 13.14 5.45 3.54
CA ILE A 140 11.86 4.83 3.24
C ILE A 140 11.57 3.72 4.26
N LEU A 141 12.57 2.90 4.61
CA LEU A 141 12.47 1.86 5.63
C LEU A 141 12.04 2.42 6.98
N ALA A 142 12.66 3.51 7.46
CA ALA A 142 12.29 4.12 8.74
C ALA A 142 10.85 4.65 8.78
N LEU A 143 10.27 5.00 7.62
CA LEU A 143 8.85 5.39 7.52
C LEU A 143 7.93 4.17 7.35
N ALA A 144 8.43 3.10 6.72
CA ALA A 144 7.66 1.90 6.41
C ALA A 144 7.74 0.82 7.51
N GLU A 145 8.67 0.95 8.46
CA GLU A 145 8.95 -0.02 9.53
C GLU A 145 7.67 -0.51 10.23
N PRO A 146 6.73 0.35 10.68
CA PRO A 146 5.50 -0.13 11.33
C PRO A 146 4.64 -1.05 10.45
N MET A 147 4.63 -0.83 9.14
CA MET A 147 3.84 -1.61 8.19
C MET A 147 4.56 -2.91 7.79
N LEU A 148 5.89 -2.93 7.79
CA LEU A 148 6.71 -4.09 7.41
C LEU A 148 6.86 -5.12 8.54
N VAL A 149 6.90 -4.65 9.80
CA VAL A 149 7.00 -5.51 10.98
C VAL A 149 5.70 -6.30 11.23
N ARG A 150 4.55 -5.72 10.89
CA ARG A 150 3.25 -6.34 11.14
C ARG A 150 3.03 -7.58 10.26
N GLU A 151 2.48 -8.64 10.85
CA GLU A 151 1.97 -9.81 10.13
C GLU A 151 0.47 -9.62 9.83
N GLY A 152 0.06 -9.91 8.60
CA GLY A 152 -1.34 -9.73 8.16
C GLY A 152 -1.71 -8.28 7.80
N SER A 153 -2.99 -8.09 7.49
CA SER A 153 -3.53 -6.78 7.13
C SER A 153 -4.06 -6.00 8.33
N GLY A 154 -4.28 -4.69 8.19
CA GLY A 154 -4.82 -3.89 9.29
C GLY A 154 -4.43 -2.42 9.25
N MET A 155 -4.28 -1.80 10.44
CA MET A 155 -3.98 -0.38 10.58
C MET A 155 -2.48 -0.13 10.79
N SER A 156 -1.95 0.96 10.22
CA SER A 156 -0.62 1.48 10.54
C SER A 156 -0.61 3.01 10.48
N SER A 157 0.10 3.64 11.43
CA SER A 157 0.38 5.07 11.37
C SER A 157 1.77 5.30 10.79
N VAL A 158 1.85 6.17 9.79
CA VAL A 158 3.14 6.50 9.18
C VAL A 158 3.88 7.43 10.15
N PRO A 159 5.10 7.08 10.61
CA PRO A 159 5.84 7.87 11.59
C PRO A 159 6.02 9.32 11.14
N THR A 160 6.09 10.26 12.08
CA THR A 160 6.47 11.67 11.81
C THR A 160 7.89 11.75 11.24
N SER A 161 8.23 12.82 10.49
CA SER A 161 9.61 13.02 10.03
C SER A 161 10.60 13.08 11.21
N ALA A 162 10.16 13.59 12.36
CA ALA A 162 10.96 13.63 13.59
C ALA A 162 11.23 12.23 14.15
N GLN A 163 10.19 11.38 14.24
CA GLN A 163 10.34 9.98 14.67
C GLN A 163 11.24 9.18 13.73
N ALA A 164 11.01 9.28 12.42
CA ALA A 164 11.81 8.57 11.43
C ALA A 164 13.26 9.09 11.37
N SER A 165 13.49 10.39 11.57
CA SER A 165 14.85 10.92 11.66
C SER A 165 15.58 10.44 12.91
N ALA A 166 14.89 10.39 14.05
CA ALA A 166 15.45 9.88 15.30
C ALA A 166 15.80 8.38 15.20
N ARG A 167 14.95 7.60 14.52
CA ARG A 167 15.19 6.17 14.24
C ARG A 167 16.48 5.91 13.44
N LEU A 168 16.92 6.89 12.65
CA LEU A 168 18.11 6.81 11.79
C LEU A 168 19.32 7.57 12.35
N GLY A 169 19.23 8.21 13.52
CA GLY A 169 20.29 9.10 14.03
C GLY A 169 20.50 10.40 13.22
N TRP A 170 19.69 10.65 12.18
CA TRP A 170 19.93 11.77 11.27
C TRP A 170 19.38 13.11 11.78
N PRO A 171 20.06 14.25 11.51
CA PRO A 171 19.46 15.57 11.69
C PRO A 171 18.15 15.71 10.90
N LEU A 172 17.11 16.27 11.51
CA LEU A 172 15.79 16.43 10.89
C LEU A 172 15.83 17.18 9.55
N THR A 173 16.75 18.16 9.41
CA THR A 173 16.97 18.91 8.17
C THR A 173 17.54 18.04 7.05
N LYS A 174 18.48 17.13 7.38
CA LYS A 174 19.04 16.11 6.45
C LYS A 174 17.91 15.18 5.99
N PHE A 175 17.09 14.70 6.93
CA PHE A 175 15.97 13.81 6.64
C PHE A 175 14.94 14.45 5.70
N ASN A 176 14.44 15.65 6.04
CA ASN A 176 13.41 16.32 5.23
C ASN A 176 13.87 16.62 3.81
N ARG A 177 15.10 17.15 3.64
CA ARG A 177 15.68 17.37 2.30
C ARG A 177 15.75 16.09 1.48
N LYS A 178 16.04 14.97 2.12
CA LYS A 178 16.14 13.67 1.47
C LYS A 178 14.78 13.09 1.11
N LEU A 179 13.80 13.25 1.99
CA LEU A 179 12.41 12.91 1.75
C LEU A 179 11.86 13.68 0.54
N ASP A 180 12.18 14.97 0.41
CA ASP A 180 11.82 15.80 -0.75
C ASP A 180 12.40 15.25 -2.04
N ASN A 181 13.72 14.99 -2.04
CA ASN A 181 14.41 14.43 -3.21
C ASN A 181 13.85 13.07 -3.64
N VAL A 182 13.51 12.19 -2.69
CA VAL A 182 12.90 10.88 -2.99
C VAL A 182 11.52 11.04 -3.61
N CYS A 183 10.66 11.88 -3.02
CA CYS A 183 9.32 12.10 -3.55
C CYS A 183 9.35 12.72 -4.95
N ASP A 184 10.23 13.69 -5.20
CA ASP A 184 10.40 14.29 -6.52
C ASP A 184 10.94 13.29 -7.56
N LYS A 185 11.87 12.42 -7.16
CA LYS A 185 12.39 11.37 -8.03
C LYS A 185 11.29 10.40 -8.45
N LEU A 186 10.50 9.90 -7.51
CA LEU A 186 9.40 8.97 -7.79
C LEU A 186 8.27 9.63 -8.57
N ASP A 187 7.95 10.90 -8.31
CA ASP A 187 6.96 11.64 -9.09
C ASP A 187 7.38 11.79 -10.57
N ARG A 188 8.66 12.07 -10.85
CA ARG A 188 9.20 12.09 -12.23
C ARG A 188 9.11 10.73 -12.92
N LEU A 189 9.10 9.65 -12.14
CA LEU A 189 8.93 8.28 -12.62
C LEU A 189 7.44 7.88 -12.76
N GLY A 190 6.52 8.84 -12.55
CA GLY A 190 5.09 8.65 -12.76
C GLY A 190 4.30 8.25 -11.52
N VAL A 191 4.93 8.18 -10.34
CA VAL A 191 4.22 7.84 -9.10
C VAL A 191 3.32 8.98 -8.66
N ARG A 192 2.00 8.77 -8.81
CA ARG A 192 0.99 9.79 -8.52
C ARG A 192 0.82 10.03 -7.02
N GLY A 193 0.56 11.29 -6.66
CA GLY A 193 0.24 11.70 -5.30
C GLY A 193 1.45 12.02 -4.42
N LEU A 194 2.67 11.97 -4.97
CA LEU A 194 3.90 12.36 -4.27
C LEU A 194 4.20 13.85 -4.35
N ARG A 195 3.50 14.60 -5.20
CA ARG A 195 3.45 16.07 -5.16
C ARG A 195 2.13 16.54 -4.53
N GLY A 196 2.25 17.30 -3.44
CA GLY A 196 1.13 18.07 -2.92
C GLY A 196 0.87 19.27 -3.81
N GLY A 197 -0.35 19.42 -4.31
CA GLY A 197 -0.81 20.74 -4.75
C GLY A 197 -0.82 21.72 -3.56
N PRO A 198 -0.80 23.04 -3.81
CA PRO A 198 -0.79 24.05 -2.73
C PRO A 198 -1.93 23.77 -1.74
N GLY A 199 -1.57 23.45 -0.48
CA GLY A 199 -2.49 23.15 0.61
C GLY A 199 -2.63 21.66 1.02
N LYS A 200 -1.99 20.70 0.34
CA LYS A 200 -2.02 19.28 0.77
C LYS A 200 -0.94 18.98 1.82
N LEU A 201 -1.37 18.49 2.98
CA LEU A 201 -0.52 18.20 4.15
C LEU A 201 0.64 17.24 3.82
N ALA A 202 1.81 17.52 4.39
CA ALA A 202 3.01 16.67 4.34
C ALA A 202 2.78 15.25 4.86
N SER A 203 1.76 15.04 5.70
CA SER A 203 1.36 13.70 6.18
C SER A 203 0.90 12.79 5.04
N ASN A 204 0.08 13.32 4.13
CA ASN A 204 -0.47 12.54 3.01
C ASN A 204 0.64 12.10 2.04
N ARG A 205 1.66 12.93 1.84
CA ARG A 205 2.79 12.61 0.97
C ARG A 205 3.63 11.44 1.50
N ARG A 206 3.84 11.38 2.82
CA ARG A 206 4.64 10.33 3.46
C ARG A 206 3.90 9.00 3.47
N ALA A 207 2.61 9.03 3.81
CA ALA A 207 1.77 7.84 3.70
C ALA A 207 1.77 7.29 2.26
N ARG A 208 1.65 8.19 1.28
CA ARG A 208 1.71 7.83 -0.13
C ARG A 208 3.06 7.24 -0.57
N LEU A 209 4.16 7.78 -0.06
CA LEU A 209 5.51 7.24 -0.29
C LEU A 209 5.64 5.83 0.27
N VAL A 210 5.22 5.62 1.52
CA VAL A 210 5.27 4.32 2.19
C VAL A 210 4.41 3.28 1.48
N GLU A 211 3.17 3.64 1.16
CA GLU A 211 2.25 2.81 0.38
C GLU A 211 2.91 2.38 -0.93
N HIS A 212 3.36 3.33 -1.75
CA HIS A 212 4.01 2.95 -3.01
C HIS A 212 5.23 2.06 -2.78
N ALA A 213 6.11 2.41 -1.85
CA ALA A 213 7.38 1.70 -1.65
C ALA A 213 7.20 0.25 -1.16
N VAL A 214 6.24 -0.01 -0.28
CA VAL A 214 6.00 -1.37 0.22
C VAL A 214 5.28 -2.22 -0.83
N PHE A 215 4.28 -1.67 -1.54
CA PHE A 215 3.51 -2.46 -2.51
C PHE A 215 4.19 -2.68 -3.85
N SER A 216 5.16 -1.83 -4.21
CA SER A 216 6.07 -2.06 -5.34
C SER A 216 7.34 -2.81 -4.93
N ARG A 217 7.43 -3.28 -3.67
CA ARG A 217 8.60 -3.99 -3.09
C ARG A 217 9.92 -3.23 -3.25
N LEU A 218 9.90 -1.89 -3.25
CA LEU A 218 11.11 -1.07 -3.15
C LEU A 218 11.80 -1.22 -1.78
N VAL A 219 11.02 -1.53 -0.76
CA VAL A 219 11.47 -1.95 0.57
C VAL A 219 10.65 -3.16 1.01
N THR A 220 11.31 -4.07 1.70
CA THR A 220 10.72 -5.33 2.18
C THR A 220 11.06 -5.56 3.64
N ARG A 221 10.42 -6.56 4.27
CA ARG A 221 10.72 -6.95 5.66
C ARG A 221 12.17 -7.40 5.82
N GLU A 222 12.74 -8.05 4.81
CA GLU A 222 14.13 -8.53 4.79
C GLU A 222 15.15 -7.38 4.90
N ASP A 223 14.73 -6.16 4.57
CA ASP A 223 15.58 -4.98 4.62
C ASP A 223 15.57 -4.28 5.99
N LEU A 224 14.69 -4.69 6.92
CA LEU A 224 14.60 -4.09 8.27
C LEU A 224 15.91 -4.09 9.05
N PRO A 225 16.76 -5.15 9.01
CA PRO A 225 18.04 -5.14 9.72
C PRO A 225 18.97 -3.98 9.32
N LEU A 226 18.83 -3.42 8.11
CA LEU A 226 19.63 -2.26 7.68
C LEU A 226 19.40 -1.02 8.55
N LEU A 227 18.24 -0.90 9.21
CA LEU A 227 17.96 0.21 10.12
C LEU A 227 18.79 0.14 11.40
N ASP A 228 19.13 -1.08 11.84
CA ASP A 228 19.95 -1.29 13.04
C ASP A 228 21.42 -1.07 12.69
N GLU A 229 21.88 -1.58 11.54
CA GLU A 229 23.25 -1.36 11.04
C GLU A 229 23.61 0.12 10.87
N GLU A 230 22.69 0.95 10.36
CA GLU A 230 22.93 2.41 10.23
C GLU A 230 22.99 3.10 11.60
N HIS A 231 22.22 2.64 12.58
CA HIS A 231 22.22 3.23 13.91
C HIS A 231 23.53 2.92 14.63
N ASP A 232 23.98 1.66 14.58
CA ASP A 232 25.24 1.23 15.19
C ASP A 232 26.44 1.97 14.57
N ALA A 233 26.39 2.31 13.27
CA ALA A 233 27.45 3.03 12.58
C ALA A 233 27.56 4.53 12.92
N ASP A 234 26.50 5.16 13.45
CA ASP A 234 26.51 6.57 13.91
C ASP A 234 26.91 6.67 15.42
N GLU A 235 26.90 5.55 16.16
CA GLU A 235 27.31 5.49 17.58
C GLU A 235 28.82 5.25 17.80
N ASP A 236 29.54 4.74 16.78
CA ASP A 236 31.01 4.55 16.74
C ASP A 236 31.79 5.79 16.22
#